data_AF-A0A849G9I8-F1
#
_entry.id   AF-A0A849G9I8-F1
#
_cell.length_a   1.000
_cell.length_b   1.000
_cell.length_c   1.000
_cell.angle_alpha   90.00
_cell.angle_beta   90.00
_cell.angle_gamma   90.00
#
_symmetry.space_group_name_H-M   'P 1'
#
loop_
_entity.id
_entity.type
_entity.pdbx_description
1 polymer ?
#
loop_
_entity_poly.entity_id
_entity_poly.type
_entity_poly.pdbx_seq_one_letter_code
_entity_poly.pdbx_strand_id
1 'polypeptide(L)'
;MAHEALDPAFRKLIDEHAPVRQAGSGFTFTEGPIWHPVEHYLLFSDMPGDVRRRLDRAGVREVMSPSHKGNGMTYDADLNLLVCEHATSSVTRFSPDGRREALASHFEGRELNSP
;
A
#
# COMPACT_ATOMS: atom_id res chain seq x y z
N MET A 1 20.90 2.47 -20.75
CA MET A 1 19.42 2.48 -20.87
C MET A 1 18.84 2.02 -19.54
N ALA A 2 17.78 2.65 -19.04
CA ALA A 2 17.20 2.32 -17.73
C ALA A 2 16.33 1.05 -17.73
N HIS A 3 16.08 0.47 -18.91
CA HIS A 3 15.21 -0.67 -19.10
C HIS A 3 15.81 -1.65 -20.12
N GLU A 4 15.53 -2.93 -19.94
CA GLU A 4 15.74 -3.99 -20.91
C GLU A 4 14.36 -4.56 -21.30
N ALA A 5 14.04 -4.56 -22.60
CA ALA A 5 12.76 -5.04 -23.11
C ALA A 5 12.94 -6.42 -23.76
N LEU A 6 12.42 -7.47 -23.11
CA LEU A 6 12.45 -8.85 -23.61
C LEU A 6 11.44 -9.06 -24.76
N ASP A 7 10.31 -8.36 -24.73
CA ASP A 7 9.30 -8.32 -25.79
C ASP A 7 9.20 -6.90 -26.38
N PRO A 8 9.27 -6.70 -27.71
CA PRO A 8 9.10 -5.40 -28.34
C PRO A 8 7.78 -4.68 -27.99
N ALA A 9 6.71 -5.41 -27.65
CA ALA A 9 5.43 -4.82 -27.27
C ALA A 9 5.51 -3.97 -25.99
N PHE A 10 6.46 -4.24 -25.10
CA PHE A 10 6.67 -3.45 -23.87
C PHE A 10 6.94 -1.97 -24.18
N ARG A 11 7.68 -1.68 -25.26
CA ARG A 11 8.02 -0.31 -25.69
C ARG A 11 6.79 0.52 -26.08
N LYS A 12 5.66 -0.13 -26.37
CA LYS A 12 4.39 0.56 -26.68
C LYS A 12 3.62 0.99 -25.43
N LEU A 13 4.01 0.51 -24.25
CA LEU A 13 3.33 0.74 -22.97
C LEU A 13 4.00 1.84 -22.12
N ILE A 14 5.22 2.24 -22.47
CA ILE A 14 6.02 3.18 -21.69
C ILE A 14 6.60 4.28 -22.58
N ASP A 15 6.93 5.41 -21.96
CA ASP A 15 7.89 6.35 -22.54
C ASP A 15 9.31 5.85 -22.24
N GLU A 16 10.01 5.36 -23.26
CA GLU A 16 11.37 4.82 -23.13
C GLU A 16 12.42 5.84 -22.67
N HIS A 17 12.08 7.13 -22.74
CA HIS A 17 12.96 8.24 -22.34
C HIS A 17 12.60 8.80 -20.95
N ALA A 18 11.50 8.35 -20.34
CA ALA A 18 11.14 8.77 -19.00
C ALA A 18 12.16 8.24 -17.97
N PRO A 19 12.78 9.11 -17.15
CA PRO A 19 13.71 8.64 -16.13
C PRO A 19 12.95 7.98 -14.97
N VAL A 20 13.43 6.82 -14.52
CA VAL A 20 13.03 6.25 -13.22
C VAL A 20 13.60 7.15 -12.12
N ARG A 21 12.74 7.62 -11.23
CA ARG A 21 13.12 8.48 -10.10
C ARG A 21 12.79 7.81 -8.78
N GLN A 22 13.70 7.88 -7.83
CA GLN A 22 13.43 7.46 -6.46
C GLN A 22 12.49 8.47 -5.79
N ALA A 23 11.30 8.02 -5.40
CA ALA A 23 10.28 8.88 -4.77
C ALA A 23 10.50 9.10 -3.27
N GLY A 24 11.26 8.21 -2.62
CA GLY A 24 11.59 8.28 -1.19
C GLY A 24 12.65 7.24 -0.80
N SER A 25 13.24 7.43 0.38
CA SER A 25 14.26 6.55 0.96
C SER A 25 14.15 6.56 2.50
N GLY A 26 14.93 5.71 3.17
CA GLY A 26 14.96 5.64 4.65
C GLY A 26 13.88 4.72 5.25
N PHE A 27 13.20 3.92 4.44
CA PHE A 27 12.24 2.91 4.88
C PHE A 27 12.93 1.58 5.16
N THR A 28 12.32 0.74 5.99
CA THR A 28 12.85 -0.60 6.27
C THR A 28 12.46 -1.58 5.17
N PHE A 29 11.17 -1.67 4.85
CA PHE A 29 10.68 -2.51 3.74
C PHE A 29 9.31 -2.01 3.28
N THR A 30 9.25 -1.53 2.03
CA THR A 30 8.03 -0.93 1.46
C THR A 30 7.17 -1.98 0.76
N GLU A 31 5.86 -1.97 1.04
CA GLU A 31 4.88 -2.93 0.51
C GLU A 31 3.51 -2.28 0.26
N GLY A 32 2.65 -3.01 -0.45
CA GLY A 32 1.24 -2.68 -0.66
C GLY A 32 0.94 -1.26 -1.16
N PRO A 33 1.62 -0.74 -2.20
CA PRO A 33 1.34 0.60 -2.70
C PRO A 33 -0.06 0.69 -3.33
N ILE A 34 -0.84 1.73 -2.99
CA ILE A 34 -2.11 2.02 -3.64
C ILE A 34 -2.35 3.51 -3.89
N TRP A 35 -2.81 3.84 -5.10
CA TRP A 35 -3.17 5.20 -5.50
C TRP A 35 -4.61 5.54 -5.10
N HIS A 36 -4.79 6.68 -4.44
CA HIS A 36 -6.12 7.24 -4.18
C HIS A 36 -6.56 8.12 -5.37
N PRO A 37 -7.61 7.73 -6.12
CA PRO A 37 -7.93 8.36 -7.40
C PRO A 37 -8.48 9.78 -7.29
N VAL A 38 -9.12 10.14 -6.17
CA VAL A 38 -9.76 11.44 -5.96
C VAL A 38 -8.82 12.45 -5.30
N GLU A 39 -8.27 12.11 -4.14
CA GLU A 39 -7.33 12.98 -3.40
C GLU A 39 -5.87 12.97 -3.91
N HIS A 40 -5.56 12.15 -4.92
CA HIS A 40 -4.27 12.15 -5.62
C HIS A 40 -3.04 11.97 -4.72
N TYR A 41 -3.03 10.87 -3.97
CA TYR A 41 -1.87 10.43 -3.20
C TYR A 41 -1.65 8.92 -3.31
N LEU A 42 -0.43 8.48 -3.04
CA LEU A 42 -0.07 7.07 -2.92
C LEU A 42 0.04 6.71 -1.43
N LEU A 43 -0.65 5.66 -0.99
CA LEU A 43 -0.35 4.99 0.28
C LEU A 43 0.61 3.85 0.05
N PHE A 44 1.45 3.56 1.04
CA PHE A 44 2.26 2.35 1.09
C PHE A 44 2.62 2.05 2.55
N SER A 45 2.97 0.80 2.82
CA SER A 45 3.35 0.35 4.17
C SER A 45 4.87 0.25 4.28
N ASP A 46 5.44 0.66 5.41
CA ASP A 46 6.81 0.35 5.83
C ASP A 46 6.72 -0.76 6.90
N MET A 47 6.59 -2.00 6.43
CA MET A 47 5.96 -3.10 7.19
C MET A 47 6.74 -3.49 8.46
N PRO A 48 8.06 -3.71 8.44
CA PRO A 48 8.80 -4.00 9.66
C PRO A 48 8.83 -2.82 10.64
N GLY A 49 8.71 -1.60 10.13
CA GLY A 49 8.63 -0.37 10.93
C GLY A 49 7.25 -0.13 11.55
N ASP A 50 6.22 -0.88 11.15
CA ASP A 50 4.84 -0.70 11.58
C ASP A 50 4.29 0.73 11.33
N VAL A 51 4.59 1.27 10.15
CA VAL A 51 4.16 2.60 9.73
C VAL A 51 3.45 2.55 8.39
N ARG A 52 2.29 3.21 8.28
CA ARG A 52 1.68 3.54 6.99
C ARG A 52 2.12 4.94 6.55
N ARG A 53 2.54 5.05 5.30
CA ARG A 53 3.06 6.28 4.68
C ARG A 53 2.11 6.77 3.60
N ARG A 54 2.11 8.08 3.37
CA ARG A 54 1.46 8.74 2.24
C ARG A 54 2.51 9.53 1.46
N LEU A 55 2.51 9.39 0.15
CA LEU A 55 3.26 10.21 -0.79
C LEU A 55 2.29 11.06 -1.61
N ASP A 56 2.46 12.37 -1.58
CA ASP A 56 1.79 13.31 -2.50
C ASP A 56 2.77 14.40 -2.96
N ARG A 57 2.25 15.51 -3.52
CA ARG A 57 3.07 16.62 -4.01
C ARG A 57 3.95 17.27 -2.95
N ALA A 58 3.60 17.13 -1.66
CA ALA A 58 4.41 17.64 -0.55
C ALA A 58 5.54 16.67 -0.13
N GLY A 59 5.57 15.46 -0.69
CA GLY A 59 6.53 14.41 -0.36
C GLY A 59 5.92 13.30 0.51
N VAL A 60 6.79 12.47 1.08
CA VAL A 60 6.39 11.34 1.92
C VAL A 60 6.18 11.79 3.36
N ARG A 61 5.08 11.35 4.00
CA ARG A 61 4.83 11.52 5.43
C ARG A 61 4.20 10.29 6.06
N GLU A 62 4.27 10.18 7.38
CA GLU A 62 3.54 9.19 8.16
C GLU A 62 2.07 9.56 8.24
N VAL A 63 1.20 8.55 8.15
CA VAL A 63 -0.24 8.71 8.36
C VAL A 63 -0.81 7.79 9.43
N MET A 64 -0.08 6.75 9.83
CA MET A 64 -0.48 5.86 10.92
C MET A 64 0.75 5.15 11.52
N SER A 65 0.89 5.20 12.84
CA SER A 65 1.86 4.41 13.62
C SER A 65 1.33 4.27 15.06
N PRO A 66 1.17 3.04 15.59
CA PRO A 66 1.35 1.76 14.91
C PRO A 66 0.28 1.53 13.82
N SER A 67 0.64 0.79 12.78
CA SER A 67 -0.21 0.44 11.63
C SER A 67 -0.69 -1.03 11.62
N HIS A 68 -0.42 -1.77 12.70
CA HIS A 68 -0.66 -3.21 12.85
C HIS A 68 0.09 -4.09 11.84
N LYS A 69 1.29 -3.67 11.45
CA LYS A 69 2.10 -4.27 10.38
C LYS A 69 1.25 -4.48 9.13
N GLY A 70 0.56 -3.41 8.72
CA GLY A 70 -0.20 -3.39 7.47
C GLY A 70 0.71 -3.73 6.30
N ASN A 71 0.20 -4.51 5.36
CA ASN A 71 0.94 -4.94 4.17
C ASN A 71 0.15 -4.56 2.93
N GLY A 72 -0.55 -5.53 2.31
CA GLY A 72 -1.41 -5.30 1.15
C GLY A 72 -2.55 -4.33 1.46
N MET A 73 -2.81 -3.43 0.51
CA MET A 73 -3.87 -2.43 0.60
C MET A 73 -4.71 -2.38 -0.67
N THR A 74 -6.02 -2.22 -0.52
CA THR A 74 -6.92 -1.87 -1.62
C THR A 74 -8.00 -0.90 -1.17
N TYR A 75 -8.84 -0.42 -2.08
CA TYR A 75 -10.06 0.31 -1.74
C TYR A 75 -11.29 -0.52 -2.09
N ASP A 76 -12.37 -0.37 -1.33
CA ASP A 76 -13.69 -0.81 -1.79
C ASP A 76 -14.33 0.21 -2.74
N ALA A 77 -15.55 -0.06 -3.20
CA ALA A 77 -16.28 0.79 -4.15
C ALA A 77 -16.59 2.21 -3.61
N ASP A 78 -16.63 2.37 -2.28
CA ASP A 78 -16.90 3.64 -1.61
C ASP A 78 -15.59 4.35 -1.18
N LEU A 79 -14.43 3.85 -1.64
CA LEU A 79 -13.10 4.32 -1.27
C LEU A 79 -12.76 4.16 0.23
N ASN A 80 -13.41 3.23 0.94
CA ASN A 80 -12.89 2.81 2.24
C ASN A 80 -11.60 2.01 2.03
N LEU A 81 -10.60 2.27 2.86
CA LEU A 81 -9.32 1.59 2.74
C LEU A 81 -9.41 0.19 3.35
N LEU A 82 -9.09 -0.83 2.57
CA LEU A 82 -8.94 -2.20 3.00
C LEU A 82 -7.47 -2.53 3.21
N VAL A 83 -7.14 -3.21 4.31
CA VAL A 83 -5.76 -3.50 4.69
C VAL A 83 -5.65 -4.90 5.23
N CYS A 84 -4.68 -5.67 4.73
CA CYS A 84 -4.24 -6.88 5.38
C CYS A 84 -3.23 -6.53 6.48
N GLU A 85 -3.52 -6.94 7.71
CA GLU A 85 -2.71 -6.63 8.89
C GLU A 85 -2.06 -7.91 9.45
N HIS A 86 -0.73 -7.94 9.46
CA HIS A 86 0.00 -9.10 10.00
C HIS A 86 -0.14 -9.20 11.53
N ALA A 87 -0.10 -8.07 12.25
CA ALA A 87 -0.04 -8.10 13.72
C ALA A 87 -1.36 -8.54 14.38
N THR A 88 -2.48 -8.41 13.66
CA THR A 88 -3.83 -8.71 14.16
C THR A 88 -4.46 -9.91 13.46
N SER A 89 -3.73 -10.59 12.57
CA SER A 89 -4.23 -11.73 11.79
C SER A 89 -5.56 -11.42 11.09
N SER A 90 -5.70 -10.22 10.51
CA SER A 90 -7.01 -9.76 10.01
C SER A 90 -6.96 -8.96 8.72
N VAL A 91 -8.04 -9.05 7.95
CA VAL A 91 -8.37 -8.11 6.88
C VAL A 91 -9.30 -7.06 7.48
N THR A 92 -8.95 -5.79 7.31
CA THR A 92 -9.62 -4.66 7.97
C THR A 92 -10.09 -3.63 6.97
N ARG A 93 -11.12 -2.88 7.36
CA ARG A 93 -11.63 -1.71 6.66
C ARG A 93 -11.45 -0.48 7.54
N PHE A 94 -10.99 0.61 6.95
CA PHE A 94 -10.95 1.93 7.55
C PHE A 94 -11.95 2.83 6.81
N SER A 95 -12.96 3.33 7.51
CA SER A 95 -13.83 4.37 6.97
C SER A 95 -13.10 5.72 6.89
N PRO A 96 -13.59 6.71 6.12
CA PRO A 96 -12.94 8.01 5.96
C PRO A 96 -12.73 8.79 7.28
N ASP A 97 -13.53 8.50 8.30
CA ASP A 97 -13.39 9.05 9.66
C ASP A 97 -12.28 8.37 10.48
N GLY A 98 -11.59 7.39 9.92
CA GLY A 98 -10.50 6.63 10.54
C GLY A 98 -10.95 5.43 11.37
N ARG A 99 -12.26 5.14 11.46
CA ARG A 99 -12.72 3.98 12.23
C ARG A 99 -12.28 2.67 11.56
N ARG A 100 -11.59 1.83 12.34
CA ARG A 100 -11.13 0.50 11.95
C ARG A 100 -12.18 -0.56 12.28
N GLU A 101 -12.46 -1.43 11.32
CA GLU A 101 -13.36 -2.58 11.45
C GLU A 101 -12.68 -3.83 10.89
N ALA A 102 -12.73 -4.95 11.61
CA ALA A 102 -12.25 -6.23 11.08
C ALA A 102 -13.33 -6.84 10.18
N LEU A 103 -12.99 -7.09 8.91
CA LEU A 103 -13.87 -7.77 7.95
C LEU A 103 -13.72 -9.29 8.04
N ALA A 104 -12.50 -9.76 8.30
CA ALA A 104 -12.20 -11.16 8.51
C ALA A 104 -11.01 -11.31 9.48
N SER A 105 -11.09 -12.27 10.39
CA SER A 105 -10.00 -12.62 11.31
C SER A 105 -9.76 -14.12 11.40
N HIS A 106 -10.75 -14.95 11.02
CA HIS A 106 -10.67 -16.40 11.12
C HIS A 106 -11.26 -17.08 9.89
N PHE A 107 -10.75 -18.27 9.60
CA PHE A 107 -11.33 -19.25 8.68
C PHE A 107 -11.31 -20.62 9.36
N GLU A 108 -12.45 -21.33 9.38
CA GLU A 108 -12.60 -22.63 10.06
C GLU A 108 -12.11 -22.63 11.52
N GLY A 109 -12.34 -21.52 12.23
CA GLY A 109 -11.95 -21.36 13.63
C GLY A 109 -10.45 -21.11 13.86
N ARG A 110 -9.64 -20.92 12.81
CA ARG A 110 -8.22 -20.56 12.91
C ARG A 110 -7.99 -19.14 12.45
N GLU A 111 -7.05 -18.44 13.09
CA GLU A 111 -6.61 -17.11 12.67
C GLU A 111 -6.07 -17.11 11.23
N LEU A 112 -6.23 -15.98 10.54
CA LEU A 112 -5.58 -15.77 9.24
C LEU A 112 -4.06 -15.66 9.43
N ASN A 113 -3.28 -16.33 8.58
CA ASN A 113 -1.83 -16.34 8.71
C ASN A 113 -1.20 -15.15 7.99
N SER A 114 -1.14 -13.98 8.65
CA SER A 114 -0.56 -12.75 8.10
C SER A 114 -1.07 -12.48 6.67
N PRO A 115 -2.38 -12.20 6.52
CA PRO A 115 -3.02 -12.10 5.21
C PRO A 115 -2.45 -10.96 4.34
#